data_AF-A0A347UKP3-F1
#
_entry.id   AF-A0A347UKP3-F1
#
_cell.length_a   1.000
_cell.length_b   1.000
_cell.length_c   1.000
_cell.angle_alpha   90.00
_cell.angle_beta   90.00
_cell.angle_gamma   90.00
#
_symmetry.space_group_name_H-M   'P 1'
#
loop_
_entity.id
_entity.type
_entity.pdbx_description
1 polymer ?
#
loop_
_entity_poly.entity_id
_entity_poly.type
_entity_poly.pdbx_seq_one_letter_code
_entity_poly.pdbx_strand_id
1 'polypeptide(L)'
;MLKPRSISFATIVALLPVTFAFLTIIYILLGTNGRTWASAPLETGFYLAIGLNLACYISALIHRSTQLFITNLVISFLIILTFFGAVATSFPETGSRYNNHGLSGVASIGVICAILIFVQNIRWAWSIAIAMSLAILVVPVTAYYFISKPLYTVVRETDLSKTCLIQTPTYEYNYNNSHSYERAQRIYSIEDLTLGILIGEHSPRIIEISGMQARQWSYSGRRFGRSYSLVQPPVICASDIPKAN
;
A
#
# COMPACT_ATOMS: atom_id res chain seq x y z
N MET A 1 0.42 35.95 -23.91
CA MET A 1 1.30 34.78 -24.15
C MET A 1 2.37 34.74 -23.05
N LEU A 2 2.30 33.77 -22.13
CA LEU A 2 3.34 33.57 -21.12
C LEU A 2 4.54 32.91 -21.79
N LYS A 3 5.68 33.60 -21.83
CA LYS A 3 6.94 33.07 -22.36
C LYS A 3 7.28 31.80 -21.57
N PRO A 4 7.44 30.62 -22.20
CA PRO A 4 7.80 29.41 -21.49
C PRO A 4 9.15 29.65 -20.80
N ARG A 5 9.16 29.68 -19.46
CA ARG A 5 10.41 29.71 -18.72
C ARG A 5 11.12 28.38 -18.98
N SER A 6 12.39 28.45 -19.34
CA SER A 6 13.24 27.28 -19.52
C SER A 6 13.08 26.35 -18.32
N ILE A 7 12.83 25.07 -18.59
CA ILE A 7 12.80 24.02 -17.56
C ILE A 7 14.14 24.06 -16.83
N SER A 8 14.13 24.48 -15.57
CA SER A 8 15.33 24.40 -14.73
C SER A 8 15.38 22.99 -14.13
N PHE A 9 16.53 22.35 -14.24
CA PHE A 9 16.81 21.08 -13.55
C PHE A 9 16.48 21.16 -12.05
N ALA A 10 16.71 22.32 -11.42
CA ALA A 10 16.37 22.57 -10.03
C ALA A 10 14.87 22.45 -9.74
N THR A 11 14.00 22.82 -10.70
CA THR A 11 12.54 22.71 -10.55
C THR A 11 12.08 21.25 -10.62
N ILE A 12 12.70 20.44 -11.48
CA ILE A 12 12.42 18.99 -11.55
C ILE A 12 12.84 18.34 -10.23
N VAL A 13 14.05 18.64 -9.75
CA VAL A 13 14.59 18.10 -8.49
C VAL A 13 13.72 18.48 -7.29
N ALA A 14 13.20 19.71 -7.24
CA ALA A 14 12.32 20.16 -6.17
C ALA A 14 10.94 19.49 -6.18
N LEU A 15 10.42 19.10 -7.36
CA LEU A 15 9.10 18.48 -7.50
C LEU A 15 9.13 16.95 -7.34
N LEU A 16 10.27 16.31 -7.64
CA LEU A 16 10.42 14.86 -7.54
C LEU A 16 9.97 14.31 -6.17
N PRO A 17 10.39 14.83 -5.00
CA PRO A 17 9.95 14.32 -3.71
C PRO A 17 8.44 14.37 -3.50
N VAL A 18 7.78 15.45 -3.94
CA VAL A 18 6.32 15.62 -3.87
C VAL A 18 5.64 14.57 -4.74
N THR A 19 6.15 14.36 -5.95
CA THR A 19 5.62 13.39 -6.90
C THR A 19 5.81 11.95 -6.43
N PHE A 20 6.97 11.61 -5.86
CA PHE A 20 7.22 10.31 -5.25
C PHE A 20 6.30 10.05 -4.07
N ALA A 21 6.15 11.00 -3.16
CA ALA A 21 5.24 10.89 -2.02
C ALA A 21 3.79 10.70 -2.48
N PHE A 22 3.33 11.51 -3.44
CA PHE A 22 1.99 11.42 -4.02
C PHE A 22 1.69 10.04 -4.61
N LEU A 23 2.56 9.54 -5.49
CA LEU A 23 2.34 8.24 -6.14
C LEU A 23 2.51 7.06 -5.17
N THR A 24 3.36 7.20 -4.15
CA THR A 24 3.48 6.19 -3.09
C THR A 24 2.19 6.08 -2.30
N ILE A 25 1.59 7.22 -1.91
CA ILE A 25 0.30 7.23 -1.24
C ILE A 25 -0.79 6.62 -2.12
N ILE A 26 -0.85 6.97 -3.41
CA ILE A 26 -1.82 6.38 -4.35
C ILE A 26 -1.62 4.87 -4.46
N TYR A 27 -0.38 4.41 -4.60
CA TYR A 27 -0.06 2.98 -4.65
C TYR A 27 -0.57 2.25 -3.40
N ILE A 28 -0.34 2.84 -2.21
CA ILE A 28 -0.84 2.29 -0.95
C ILE A 28 -2.37 2.24 -0.96
N LEU A 29 -3.04 3.35 -1.29
CA LEU A 29 -4.51 3.42 -1.28
C LEU A 29 -5.16 2.44 -2.27
N LEU A 30 -4.57 2.24 -3.45
CA LEU A 30 -5.02 1.22 -4.42
C LEU A 30 -4.70 -0.21 -3.97
N GLY A 31 -3.58 -0.39 -3.26
CA GLY A 31 -3.12 -1.68 -2.79
C GLY A 31 -3.77 -2.15 -1.49
N THR A 32 -4.51 -1.29 -0.76
CA THR A 32 -5.03 -1.61 0.57
C THR A 32 -6.53 -1.34 0.66
N ASN A 33 -7.35 -2.35 0.98
CA ASN A 33 -8.73 -2.13 1.41
C ASN A 33 -8.76 -2.09 2.94
N GLY A 34 -9.48 -1.11 3.50
CA GLY A 34 -9.32 -0.66 4.89
C GLY A 34 -9.74 -1.60 6.02
N ARG A 35 -9.81 -2.94 5.80
CA ARG A 35 -10.37 -3.90 6.78
C ARG A 35 -9.41 -4.96 7.30
N THR A 36 -8.41 -5.40 6.53
CA THR A 36 -7.56 -6.53 6.96
C THR A 36 -6.08 -6.36 6.65
N TRP A 37 -5.74 -5.42 5.79
CA TRP A 37 -4.38 -5.04 5.47
C TRP A 37 -4.07 -3.65 6.00
N ALA A 38 -2.78 -3.43 6.22
CA ALA A 38 -2.16 -2.13 6.03
C ALA A 38 -1.84 -1.23 7.23
N SER A 39 -1.54 -1.75 8.43
CA SER A 39 -1.03 -0.85 9.47
C SER A 39 0.28 -0.16 9.04
N ALA A 40 1.29 -0.91 8.60
CA ALA A 40 2.60 -0.35 8.20
C ALA A 40 2.57 0.44 6.87
N PRO A 41 1.93 -0.04 5.78
CA PRO A 41 1.74 0.77 4.58
C PRO A 41 0.92 2.04 4.82
N LEU A 42 -0.20 1.99 5.56
CA LEU A 42 -0.98 3.20 5.83
C LEU A 42 -0.27 4.15 6.79
N GLU A 43 0.53 3.66 7.73
CA GLU A 43 1.42 4.47 8.56
C GLU A 43 2.46 5.22 7.70
N THR A 44 3.03 4.53 6.70
CA THR A 44 3.90 5.20 5.71
C THR A 44 3.13 6.28 4.96
N GLY A 45 1.91 5.98 4.50
CA GLY A 45 1.04 6.95 3.84
C GLY A 45 0.70 8.16 4.72
N PHE A 46 0.49 7.94 6.02
CA PHE A 46 0.26 8.98 7.02
C PHE A 46 1.46 9.92 7.16
N TYR A 47 2.67 9.40 7.31
CA TYR A 47 3.87 10.23 7.42
C TYR A 47 4.14 11.03 6.14
N LEU A 48 3.94 10.41 4.97
CA LEU A 48 4.04 11.11 3.68
C LEU A 48 2.99 12.21 3.55
N ALA A 49 1.76 11.99 4.02
CA ALA A 49 0.71 13.00 4.00
C ALA A 49 1.03 14.22 4.89
N ILE A 50 1.65 14.02 6.05
CA ILE A 50 2.15 15.13 6.89
C ILE A 50 3.19 15.94 6.12
N GLY A 51 4.17 15.27 5.50
CA GLY A 51 5.20 15.93 4.69
C GLY A 51 4.61 16.73 3.52
N LEU A 52 3.62 16.17 2.82
CA LEU A 52 2.90 16.83 1.72
C LEU A 52 2.07 18.03 2.19
N ASN A 53 1.45 17.95 3.37
CA ASN A 53 0.73 19.08 3.95
C ASN A 53 1.69 20.25 4.24
N LEU A 54 2.85 19.96 4.86
CA LEU A 54 3.89 20.97 5.11
C LEU A 54 4.40 21.60 3.81
N ALA A 55 4.69 20.77 2.80
CA ALA A 55 5.10 21.23 1.48
C ALA A 55 4.04 22.13 0.82
N CYS A 56 2.75 21.78 0.97
CA CYS A 56 1.64 22.59 0.49
C CYS A 56 1.59 23.96 1.20
N TYR A 57 1.93 24.00 2.49
CA TYR A 57 1.95 25.23 3.28
C TYR A 57 3.06 26.17 2.81
N ILE A 58 4.26 25.62 2.62
CA ILE A 58 5.41 26.35 2.09
C ILE A 58 5.12 26.85 0.67
N SER A 59 4.51 26.01 -0.18
CA SER A 59 4.17 26.39 -1.55
C SER A 59 3.16 27.54 -1.61
N ALA A 60 2.13 27.52 -0.74
CA ALA A 60 1.14 28.59 -0.61
C ALA A 60 1.79 29.92 -0.15
N LEU A 61 2.73 29.86 0.80
CA LEU A 61 3.50 31.02 1.26
C LEU A 61 4.36 31.63 0.14
N ILE A 62 5.08 30.78 -0.61
CA ILE A 62 5.93 31.22 -1.74
C ILE A 62 5.09 31.91 -2.82
N HIS A 63 3.89 31.40 -3.10
CA HIS A 63 2.99 31.94 -4.13
C HIS A 63 2.12 33.10 -3.61
N ARG A 64 2.24 33.46 -2.32
CA ARG A 64 1.48 34.53 -1.65
C ARG A 64 -0.03 34.46 -1.88
N SER A 65 -0.59 33.24 -1.95
CA SER A 65 -2.02 33.04 -2.20
C SER A 65 -2.79 32.87 -0.89
N THR A 66 -3.58 33.88 -0.52
CA THR A 66 -4.43 33.85 0.67
C THR A 66 -5.48 32.73 0.61
N GLN A 67 -6.06 32.48 -0.57
CA GLN A 67 -7.05 31.41 -0.75
C GLN A 67 -6.43 30.04 -0.44
N LEU A 68 -5.26 29.75 -0.99
CA LEU A 68 -4.59 28.47 -0.78
C LEU A 68 -4.05 28.30 0.64
N PHE A 69 -3.65 29.41 1.28
CA PHE A 69 -3.31 29.41 2.69
C PHE A 69 -4.51 29.01 3.57
N ILE A 70 -5.69 29.59 3.31
CA ILE A 70 -6.93 29.23 4.00
C ILE A 70 -7.29 27.76 3.73
N THR A 71 -7.24 27.33 2.46
CA THR A 71 -7.50 25.92 2.10
C THR A 71 -6.56 24.98 2.85
N ASN A 72 -5.27 25.30 2.96
CA ASN A 72 -4.33 24.44 3.66
C ASN A 72 -4.53 24.44 5.19
N LEU A 73 -5.00 25.54 5.76
CA LEU A 73 -5.44 25.61 7.16
C LEU A 73 -6.64 24.69 7.40
N VAL A 74 -7.65 24.74 6.53
CA VAL A 74 -8.81 23.84 6.59
C VAL A 74 -8.38 22.38 6.46
N ILE A 75 -7.48 22.08 5.52
CA ILE A 75 -6.96 20.72 5.32
C ILE A 75 -6.18 20.24 6.55
N SER A 76 -5.34 21.09 7.15
CA SER A 76 -4.61 20.75 8.37
C SER A 76 -5.56 20.48 9.54
N PHE A 77 -6.62 21.26 9.66
CA PHE A 77 -7.68 21.03 10.63
C PHE A 77 -8.39 19.68 10.40
N LEU A 78 -8.66 19.31 9.14
CA LEU A 78 -9.23 17.99 8.80
C LEU A 78 -8.30 16.82 9.17
N ILE A 79 -6.98 16.97 9.03
CA ILE A 79 -6.02 15.95 9.51
C ILE A 79 -6.16 15.77 11.02
N ILE A 80 -6.21 16.87 11.77
CA ILE A 80 -6.36 16.86 13.22
C ILE A 80 -7.68 16.20 13.62
N LEU A 81 -8.80 16.56 12.98
CA LEU A 81 -10.09 15.93 13.24
C LEU A 81 -10.09 14.43 12.91
N THR A 82 -9.48 14.03 11.80
CA THR A 82 -9.37 12.62 11.40
C THR A 82 -8.54 11.83 12.42
N PHE A 83 -7.46 12.43 12.93
CA PHE A 83 -6.64 11.86 14.00
C PHE A 83 -7.44 11.71 15.30
N PHE A 84 -8.17 12.75 15.74
CA PHE A 84 -9.02 12.65 16.92
C PHE A 84 -10.14 11.61 16.77
N GLY A 85 -10.76 11.51 15.59
CA GLY A 85 -11.75 10.46 15.28
C GLY A 85 -11.15 9.05 15.32
N ALA A 86 -9.93 8.88 14.83
CA ALA A 86 -9.19 7.63 14.94
C ALA A 86 -8.92 7.25 16.40
N VAL A 87 -8.46 8.20 17.22
CA VAL A 87 -8.22 7.98 18.65
C VAL A 87 -9.53 7.65 19.37
N ALA A 88 -10.61 8.39 19.11
CA ALA A 88 -11.93 8.18 19.73
C ALA A 88 -12.51 6.77 19.45
N THR A 89 -12.25 6.22 18.27
CA THR A 89 -12.71 4.88 17.86
C THR A 89 -11.77 3.75 18.31
N SER A 90 -10.57 4.09 18.78
CA SER A 90 -9.61 3.15 19.35
C SER A 90 -9.79 2.89 20.86
N PHE A 91 -10.69 3.63 21.52
CA PHE A 91 -11.01 3.40 22.93
C PHE A 91 -11.62 2.02 23.17
N PRO A 92 -11.29 1.34 24.29
CA PRO A 92 -11.94 0.10 24.67
C PRO A 92 -13.46 0.32 24.78
N GLU A 93 -14.25 -0.64 24.26
CA GLU A 93 -15.73 -0.70 24.33
C GLU A 93 -16.52 0.14 23.30
N THR A 94 -15.91 1.05 22.55
CA THR A 94 -16.63 1.88 21.54
C THR A 94 -16.31 1.55 20.08
N GLY A 95 -15.33 0.68 19.80
CA GLY A 95 -14.92 0.38 18.42
C GLY A 95 -14.06 -0.87 18.23
N SER A 96 -13.93 -1.29 16.98
CA SER A 96 -13.11 -2.43 16.55
C SER A 96 -11.63 -2.14 16.82
N ARG A 97 -11.04 -2.85 17.79
CA ARG A 97 -9.62 -2.74 18.22
C ARG A 97 -8.56 -2.94 17.12
N TYR A 98 -8.94 -3.31 15.90
CA TYR A 98 -8.03 -3.79 14.85
C TYR A 98 -8.06 -3.01 13.54
N ASN A 99 -8.73 -1.88 13.48
CA ASN A 99 -8.89 -1.15 12.24
C ASN A 99 -7.95 0.06 12.17
N ASN A 100 -7.37 0.27 11.00
CA ASN A 100 -6.51 1.40 10.62
C ASN A 100 -7.30 2.72 10.53
N HIS A 101 -8.16 2.97 11.52
CA HIS A 101 -9.12 4.06 11.54
C HIS A 101 -8.39 5.39 11.37
N GLY A 102 -8.80 6.18 10.37
CA GLY A 102 -8.25 7.50 10.08
C GLY A 102 -6.94 7.53 9.28
N LEU A 103 -6.11 6.49 9.26
CA LEU A 103 -4.84 6.54 8.49
C LEU A 103 -5.08 6.67 6.99
N SER A 104 -6.09 5.98 6.45
CA SER A 104 -6.51 6.13 5.04
C SER A 104 -7.09 7.52 4.73
N GLY A 105 -7.81 8.11 5.69
CA GLY A 105 -8.32 9.47 5.59
C GLY A 105 -7.20 10.50 5.51
N VAL A 106 -6.21 10.40 6.40
CA VAL A 106 -5.03 11.27 6.38
C VAL A 106 -4.19 11.07 5.12
N ALA A 107 -3.99 9.83 4.67
CA ALA A 107 -3.35 9.54 3.40
C ALA A 107 -4.08 10.22 2.22
N SER A 108 -5.42 10.15 2.19
CA SER A 108 -6.23 10.82 1.16
C SER A 108 -6.09 12.34 1.20
N ILE A 109 -5.96 12.93 2.39
CA ILE A 109 -5.64 14.35 2.54
C ILE A 109 -4.27 14.69 1.92
N GLY A 110 -3.26 13.83 2.10
CA GLY A 110 -1.95 13.99 1.46
C GLY A 110 -2.04 14.08 -0.07
N VAL A 111 -2.89 13.25 -0.68
CA VAL A 111 -3.19 13.30 -2.13
C VAL A 111 -3.73 14.68 -2.54
N ILE A 112 -4.67 15.23 -1.76
CA ILE A 112 -5.25 16.56 -2.01
C ILE A 112 -4.15 17.64 -1.91
N CYS A 113 -3.28 17.60 -0.90
CA CYS A 113 -2.17 18.54 -0.76
C CYS A 113 -1.23 18.52 -1.97
N ALA A 114 -0.87 17.33 -2.46
CA ALA A 114 -0.03 17.20 -3.66
C ALA A 114 -0.71 17.79 -4.90
N ILE A 115 -2.02 17.53 -5.10
CA ILE A 115 -2.79 18.11 -6.20
C ILE A 115 -2.76 19.64 -6.14
N LEU A 116 -2.96 20.23 -4.96
CA LEU A 116 -2.88 21.68 -4.78
C LEU A 116 -1.50 22.25 -5.12
N ILE A 117 -0.41 21.55 -4.74
CA ILE A 117 0.95 21.93 -5.13
C ILE A 117 1.11 21.89 -6.65
N PHE A 118 0.60 20.87 -7.33
CA PHE A 118 0.69 20.77 -8.80
C PHE A 118 -0.12 21.86 -9.50
N VAL A 119 -1.32 22.17 -9.02
CA VAL A 119 -2.16 23.26 -9.55
C VAL A 119 -1.45 24.61 -9.41
N GLN A 120 -0.83 24.88 -8.25
CA GLN A 120 -0.05 26.10 -8.05
C GLN A 120 1.14 26.20 -9.00
N ASN A 121 1.74 25.07 -9.35
CA ASN A 121 2.92 24.98 -10.20
C ASN A 121 2.58 24.60 -11.65
N ILE A 122 1.34 24.79 -12.11
CA ILE A 122 0.88 24.38 -13.44
C ILE A 122 1.70 25.01 -14.59
N ARG A 123 2.29 26.20 -14.36
CA ARG A 123 3.23 26.84 -15.29
C ARG A 123 4.47 25.98 -15.61
N TRP A 124 4.74 24.96 -14.80
CA TRP A 124 5.80 23.97 -14.94
C TRP A 124 5.25 22.58 -15.30
N ALA A 125 4.09 22.50 -15.97
CA ALA A 125 3.40 21.25 -16.29
C ALA A 125 4.31 20.19 -16.92
N TRP A 126 5.22 20.57 -17.83
CA TRP A 126 6.18 19.65 -18.44
C TRP A 126 7.13 19.01 -17.42
N SER A 127 7.67 19.79 -16.47
CA SER A 127 8.51 19.27 -15.39
C SER A 127 7.75 18.33 -14.47
N ILE A 128 6.49 18.66 -14.15
CA ILE A 128 5.60 17.81 -13.36
C ILE A 128 5.33 16.50 -14.09
N ALA A 129 5.03 16.56 -15.38
CA ALA A 129 4.77 15.37 -16.20
C ALA A 129 5.99 14.43 -16.24
N ILE A 130 7.20 14.96 -16.45
CA ILE A 130 8.44 14.15 -16.44
C ILE A 130 8.65 13.50 -15.05
N ALA A 131 8.50 14.27 -13.97
CA ALA A 131 8.63 13.74 -12.61
C ALA A 131 7.59 12.64 -12.33
N MET A 132 6.35 12.81 -12.81
CA MET A 132 5.28 11.82 -12.68
C MET A 132 5.60 10.55 -13.46
N SER A 133 6.06 10.67 -14.71
CA SER A 133 6.44 9.53 -15.54
C SER A 133 7.61 8.74 -14.96
N LEU A 134 8.57 9.41 -14.31
CA LEU A 134 9.65 8.72 -13.60
C LEU A 134 9.14 8.00 -12.35
N ALA A 135 8.37 8.70 -11.52
CA ALA A 135 7.91 8.16 -10.26
C ALA A 135 6.86 7.03 -10.44
N ILE A 136 6.02 7.06 -11.49
CA ILE A 136 5.04 6.00 -11.76
C ILE A 136 5.71 4.67 -12.16
N LEU A 137 6.91 4.73 -12.72
CA LEU A 137 7.72 3.54 -13.01
C LEU A 137 8.48 3.08 -11.77
N VAL A 138 9.10 4.00 -11.04
CA VAL A 138 9.98 3.66 -9.92
C VAL A 138 9.20 3.21 -8.68
N VAL A 139 8.09 3.87 -8.34
CA VAL A 139 7.34 3.60 -7.10
C VAL A 139 6.82 2.16 -7.06
N PRO A 140 6.10 1.64 -8.07
CA PRO A 140 5.59 0.27 -8.03
C PRO A 140 6.71 -0.77 -8.02
N VAL A 141 7.79 -0.57 -8.79
CA VAL A 141 8.93 -1.50 -8.82
C VAL A 141 9.65 -1.54 -7.46
N THR A 142 9.85 -0.37 -6.86
CA THR A 142 10.48 -0.26 -5.54
C THR A 142 9.60 -0.88 -4.47
N ALA A 143 8.31 -0.54 -4.45
CA ALA A 143 7.34 -1.12 -3.52
C ALA A 143 7.26 -2.64 -3.68
N TYR A 144 7.19 -3.15 -4.92
CA TYR A 144 7.22 -4.57 -5.22
C TYR A 144 8.46 -5.23 -4.61
N TYR A 145 9.66 -4.70 -4.85
CA TYR A 145 10.90 -5.28 -4.32
C TYR A 145 10.93 -5.28 -2.78
N PHE A 146 10.56 -4.17 -2.15
CA PHE A 146 10.58 -4.06 -0.68
C PHE A 146 9.54 -4.98 -0.01
N ILE A 147 8.36 -5.11 -0.60
CA ILE A 147 7.27 -5.90 -0.02
C ILE A 147 7.46 -7.39 -0.31
N SER A 148 7.94 -7.77 -1.50
CA SER A 148 8.13 -9.17 -1.90
C SER A 148 9.40 -9.81 -1.32
N LYS A 149 10.47 -9.02 -1.09
CA LYS A 149 11.76 -9.56 -0.67
C LYS A 149 11.69 -10.48 0.57
N PRO A 150 10.98 -10.15 1.66
CA PRO A 150 10.91 -11.05 2.80
C PRO A 150 10.21 -12.37 2.46
N LEU A 151 9.22 -12.37 1.55
CA LEU A 151 8.57 -13.59 1.08
C LEU A 151 9.55 -14.43 0.25
N TYR A 152 10.27 -13.80 -0.68
CA TYR A 152 11.29 -14.49 -1.48
C TYR A 152 12.38 -15.12 -0.60
N THR A 153 12.84 -14.41 0.44
CA THR A 153 13.78 -14.96 1.42
C THR A 153 13.19 -16.20 2.12
N VAL A 154 11.95 -16.12 2.61
CA VAL A 154 11.28 -17.25 3.29
C VAL A 154 11.11 -18.45 2.36
N VAL A 155 10.63 -18.26 1.13
CA VAL A 155 10.45 -19.34 0.16
C VAL A 155 11.79 -20.01 -0.16
N ARG A 156 12.87 -19.22 -0.29
CA ARG A 156 14.22 -19.72 -0.56
C ARG A 156 14.82 -20.53 0.61
N GLU A 157 14.50 -20.15 1.84
CA GLU A 157 14.99 -20.80 3.05
C GLU A 157 14.15 -22.01 3.46
N THR A 158 12.95 -22.15 2.92
CA THR A 158 12.01 -23.23 3.22
C THR A 158 12.37 -24.50 2.42
N ASP A 159 12.43 -25.64 3.11
CA ASP A 159 12.55 -26.95 2.47
C ASP A 159 11.22 -27.34 1.81
N LEU A 160 11.03 -26.97 0.55
CA LEU A 160 9.80 -27.20 -0.23
C LEU A 160 9.48 -28.70 -0.45
N SER A 161 10.43 -29.59 -0.14
CA SER A 161 10.19 -31.04 -0.14
C SER A 161 9.40 -31.51 1.08
N LYS A 162 9.52 -30.79 2.21
CA LYS A 162 8.88 -31.14 3.49
C LYS A 162 7.77 -30.17 3.89
N THR A 163 7.84 -28.92 3.42
CA THR A 163 6.86 -27.88 3.69
C THR A 163 6.06 -27.59 2.44
N CYS A 164 4.74 -27.57 2.58
CA CYS A 164 3.84 -27.34 1.46
C CYS A 164 3.48 -25.86 1.40
N LEU A 165 3.93 -25.17 0.35
CA LEU A 165 3.54 -23.79 0.07
C LEU A 165 2.46 -23.78 -1.00
N ILE A 166 1.35 -23.10 -0.72
CA ILE A 166 0.21 -22.97 -1.61
C ILE A 166 -0.04 -21.50 -1.87
N GLN A 167 -0.15 -21.12 -3.13
CA GLN A 167 -0.66 -19.83 -3.56
C GLN A 167 -2.15 -19.94 -3.85
N THR A 168 -2.98 -19.13 -3.19
CA THR A 168 -4.40 -19.00 -3.53
C THR A 168 -4.64 -17.64 -4.19
N PRO A 169 -5.55 -17.54 -5.16
CA PRO A 169 -6.02 -16.23 -5.61
C PRO A 169 -6.60 -15.45 -4.43
N THR A 170 -6.73 -14.14 -4.63
CA THR A 170 -7.14 -13.16 -3.63
C THR A 170 -8.25 -13.65 -2.70
N TYR A 171 -8.14 -13.27 -1.42
CA TYR A 171 -9.12 -13.57 -0.39
C TYR A 171 -10.42 -12.80 -0.69
N GLU A 172 -11.32 -13.37 -1.51
CA GLU A 172 -12.71 -12.94 -1.47
C GLU A 172 -13.31 -13.52 -0.19
N TYR A 173 -13.48 -12.66 0.82
CA TYR A 173 -14.29 -12.98 1.99
C TYR A 173 -15.74 -13.10 1.53
N ASN A 174 -16.12 -14.26 1.00
CA ASN A 174 -17.52 -14.56 0.72
C ASN A 174 -18.16 -14.98 2.04
N TYR A 175 -19.04 -14.14 2.58
CA TYR A 175 -19.67 -14.30 3.90
C TYR A 175 -20.50 -15.60 3.99
N ASN A 176 -20.84 -16.19 2.84
CA ASN A 176 -21.60 -17.41 2.72
C ASN A 176 -20.74 -18.52 2.10
N ASN A 177 -20.11 -19.31 2.98
CA ASN A 177 -19.63 -20.67 2.73
C ASN A 177 -18.52 -20.93 1.69
N SER A 178 -17.68 -21.89 2.07
CA SER A 178 -16.60 -22.57 1.34
C SER A 178 -15.37 -21.73 1.00
N HIS A 179 -14.30 -22.00 1.75
CA HIS A 179 -12.92 -21.74 1.36
C HIS A 179 -12.64 -22.45 0.02
N SER A 180 -12.95 -21.80 -1.09
CA SER A 180 -12.67 -22.32 -2.43
C SER A 180 -11.15 -22.25 -2.65
N TYR A 181 -10.47 -23.34 -2.32
CA TYR A 181 -9.11 -23.64 -2.78
C TYR A 181 -9.10 -24.09 -4.25
N GLU A 182 -10.21 -23.92 -5.00
CA GLU A 182 -10.38 -24.47 -6.36
C GLU A 182 -9.38 -23.92 -7.39
N ARG A 183 -8.68 -22.84 -7.05
CA ARG A 183 -7.62 -22.24 -7.87
C ARG A 183 -6.27 -22.15 -7.13
N ALA A 184 -6.12 -22.91 -6.07
CA ALA A 184 -4.89 -22.99 -5.31
C ALA A 184 -3.79 -23.69 -6.14
N GLN A 185 -2.62 -23.09 -6.22
CA GLN A 185 -1.47 -23.63 -6.93
C GLN A 185 -0.35 -23.93 -5.93
N ARG A 186 0.23 -25.12 -5.99
CA ARG A 186 1.40 -25.46 -5.18
C ARG A 186 2.62 -24.75 -5.74
N ILE A 187 3.41 -24.15 -4.84
CA ILE A 187 4.69 -23.54 -5.15
C ILE A 187 5.76 -24.63 -5.00
N TYR A 188 6.34 -25.06 -6.12
CA TYR A 188 7.44 -26.05 -6.14
C TYR A 188 8.80 -25.37 -6.19
N SER A 189 8.83 -24.12 -6.62
CA SER A 189 10.03 -23.32 -6.83
C SER A 189 9.71 -21.82 -6.71
N ILE A 190 10.73 -20.98 -6.55
CA ILE A 190 10.55 -19.52 -6.44
C ILE A 190 9.91 -18.94 -7.71
N GLU A 191 10.18 -19.57 -8.84
CA GLU A 191 9.70 -19.21 -10.17
C GLU A 191 8.18 -19.39 -10.31
N ASP A 192 7.56 -20.25 -9.49
CA ASP A 192 6.10 -20.46 -9.47
C ASP A 192 5.35 -19.35 -8.71
N LEU A 193 6.06 -18.44 -8.05
CA LEU A 193 5.48 -17.36 -7.25
C LEU A 193 5.01 -16.19 -8.15
N THR A 194 3.69 -15.97 -8.22
CA THR A 194 3.12 -14.86 -8.99
C THR A 194 2.44 -13.84 -8.08
N LEU A 195 3.11 -12.71 -7.83
CA LEU A 195 2.63 -11.69 -6.88
C LEU A 195 1.87 -10.51 -7.52
N GLY A 196 2.06 -10.30 -8.83
CA GLY A 196 1.63 -9.07 -9.52
C GLY A 196 2.43 -7.83 -9.07
N ILE A 197 2.28 -6.71 -9.79
CA ILE A 197 3.02 -5.46 -9.51
C ILE A 197 2.41 -4.68 -8.34
N LEU A 198 1.09 -4.75 -8.17
CA LEU A 198 0.38 -4.18 -7.03
C LEU A 198 0.37 -5.20 -5.90
N ILE A 199 1.43 -5.19 -5.09
CA ILE A 199 1.50 -6.05 -3.90
C ILE A 199 0.63 -5.45 -2.78
N GLY A 200 -0.46 -6.12 -2.46
CA GLY A 200 -1.57 -5.56 -1.70
C GLY A 200 -2.62 -6.59 -1.29
N GLU A 201 -3.77 -6.08 -0.88
CA GLU A 201 -4.94 -6.90 -0.60
C GLU A 201 -5.37 -7.73 -1.82
N HIS A 202 -5.16 -7.18 -3.01
CA HIS A 202 -5.44 -7.81 -4.30
C HIS A 202 -4.34 -8.78 -4.78
N SER A 203 -3.32 -9.06 -3.97
CA SER A 203 -2.30 -10.06 -4.32
C SER A 203 -2.68 -11.46 -3.86
N PRO A 204 -2.23 -12.49 -4.60
CA PRO A 204 -2.35 -13.87 -4.15
C PRO A 204 -1.81 -14.08 -2.74
N ARG A 205 -2.47 -14.94 -1.97
CA ARG A 205 -2.07 -15.29 -0.61
C ARG A 205 -1.20 -16.53 -0.67
N ILE A 206 -0.10 -16.51 0.08
CA ILE A 206 0.74 -17.69 0.26
C ILE A 206 0.39 -18.32 1.60
N ILE A 207 0.13 -19.62 1.59
CA ILE A 207 -0.16 -20.40 2.78
C ILE A 207 0.95 -21.45 2.90
N GLU A 208 1.63 -21.44 4.03
CA GLU A 208 2.61 -22.43 4.45
C GLU A 208 1.93 -23.47 5.33
N ILE A 209 1.98 -24.73 4.92
CA ILE A 209 1.46 -25.87 5.68
C ILE A 209 2.64 -26.74 6.10
N SER A 210 2.80 -26.91 7.42
CA SER A 210 3.83 -27.75 8.03
C SER A 210 3.21 -28.60 9.14
N GLY A 211 3.10 -29.90 8.93
CA GLY A 211 2.39 -30.82 9.82
C GLY A 211 0.91 -30.43 9.96
N MET A 212 0.46 -30.20 11.20
CA MET A 212 -0.92 -29.76 11.51
C MET A 212 -1.07 -28.23 11.58
N GLN A 213 -0.02 -27.46 11.26
CA GLN A 213 -0.07 -26.00 11.31
C GLN A 213 -0.18 -25.42 9.90
N ALA A 214 -1.09 -24.46 9.73
CA ALA A 214 -1.17 -23.61 8.56
C ALA A 214 -0.83 -22.17 8.96
N ARG A 215 0.02 -21.50 8.17
CA ARG A 215 0.41 -20.11 8.33
C ARG A 215 0.15 -19.37 7.04
N GLN A 216 -0.58 -18.26 7.10
CA GLN A 216 -0.81 -17.43 5.93
C GLN A 216 0.17 -16.25 5.93
N TRP A 217 0.82 -16.05 4.80
CA TRP A 217 1.65 -14.90 4.53
C TRP A 217 0.76 -13.69 4.20
N SER A 218 0.98 -12.59 4.93
CA SER A 218 0.29 -11.31 4.71
C SER A 218 1.34 -10.22 4.56
N TYR A 219 1.30 -9.46 3.46
CA TYR A 219 2.45 -8.65 3.06
C TYR A 219 2.51 -7.30 3.79
N SER A 220 1.51 -6.95 4.61
CA SER A 220 1.47 -5.70 5.39
C SER A 220 1.65 -5.86 6.90
N GLY A 221 1.82 -7.09 7.39
CA GLY A 221 2.02 -7.35 8.81
C GLY A 221 3.27 -8.16 9.04
N ARG A 222 4.26 -7.61 9.76
CA ARG A 222 5.25 -8.42 10.50
C ARG A 222 4.60 -9.18 11.67
N ARG A 223 3.32 -9.54 11.54
CA ARG A 223 2.59 -10.30 12.53
C ARG A 223 2.00 -11.49 11.82
N PHE A 224 2.58 -12.65 12.17
CA PHE A 224 1.89 -13.92 12.19
C PHE A 224 0.52 -13.67 12.82
N GLY A 225 -0.50 -13.51 11.99
CA GLY A 225 -1.83 -13.91 12.41
C GLY A 225 -1.68 -15.40 12.70
N ARG A 226 -1.55 -15.77 13.98
CA ARG A 226 -2.05 -17.06 14.43
C ARG A 226 -3.57 -16.98 14.25
N SER A 227 -4.02 -16.97 13.00
CA SER A 227 -5.35 -17.43 12.69
C SER A 227 -5.25 -18.91 12.98
N TYR A 228 -5.49 -19.28 14.24
CA TYR A 228 -5.88 -20.64 14.59
C TYR A 228 -7.27 -20.90 14.00
N SER A 229 -7.45 -20.67 12.70
CA SER A 229 -8.34 -21.54 11.98
C SER A 229 -7.53 -22.82 11.90
N LEU A 230 -7.94 -23.81 12.68
CA LEU A 230 -7.86 -25.21 12.25
C LEU A 230 -8.59 -25.29 10.91
N VAL A 231 -7.99 -24.72 9.86
CA VAL A 231 -8.30 -25.11 8.52
C VAL A 231 -7.81 -26.55 8.53
N GLN A 232 -8.73 -27.51 8.50
CA GLN A 232 -8.38 -28.88 8.15
C GLN A 232 -7.42 -28.75 6.97
N PRO A 233 -6.15 -29.17 7.11
CA PRO A 233 -5.16 -28.92 6.08
C PRO A 233 -5.78 -29.45 4.79
N PRO A 234 -5.95 -28.60 3.76
CA PRO A 234 -6.52 -29.10 2.53
C PRO A 234 -5.65 -30.29 2.11
N VAL A 235 -6.31 -31.41 1.79
CA VAL A 235 -5.72 -32.70 1.36
C VAL A 235 -4.68 -32.53 0.21
N ILE A 236 -4.67 -31.33 -0.38
CA ILE A 236 -3.88 -30.77 -1.46
C ILE A 236 -2.35 -30.90 -1.34
N CYS A 237 -1.77 -31.10 -0.15
CA CYS A 237 -0.32 -31.28 -0.02
C CYS A 237 0.18 -32.70 -0.31
N ALA A 238 -0.73 -33.68 -0.40
CA ALA A 238 -0.45 -35.01 -0.90
C ALA A 238 -0.58 -35.00 -2.43
N SER A 239 0.56 -34.98 -3.12
CA SER A 239 0.81 -35.42 -4.52
C SER A 239 -0.05 -34.94 -5.70
N ASP A 240 -1.19 -34.27 -5.54
CA ASP A 240 -2.23 -34.29 -6.59
C ASP A 240 -2.62 -32.93 -7.21
N ILE A 241 -1.82 -31.86 -7.03
CA ILE A 241 -1.95 -30.69 -7.94
C ILE A 241 -0.97 -30.88 -9.10
N PRO A 242 -1.43 -31.29 -10.30
CA PRO A 242 -0.58 -31.33 -11.47
C PRO A 242 -0.03 -29.94 -11.76
N LYS A 243 1.25 -29.87 -12.14
CA LYS A 243 1.88 -28.64 -12.60
C LYS A 243 1.05 -28.12 -13.78
N ALA A 244 0.52 -26.90 -13.67
CA ALA A 244 -0.14 -26.26 -14.81
C ALA A 244 0.94 -26.02 -15.87
N ASN A 245 0.82 -26.70 -17.02
CA ASN A 245 1.67 -26.51 -18.18
C ASN A 245 1.40 -25.15 -18.84
#